data_AF-A0A7Z7B853-F1
#
_entry.id   AF-A0A7Z7B853-F1
#
_cell.length_a   1.000
_cell.length_b   1.000
_cell.length_c   1.000
_cell.angle_alpha   90.00
_cell.angle_beta   90.00
_cell.angle_gamma   90.00
#
_symmetry.space_group_name_H-M   'P 1'
#
loop_
_entity.id
_entity.type
_entity.pdbx_description
1 polymer ?
#
loop_
_entity_poly.entity_id
_entity_poly.type
_entity_poly.pdbx_seq_one_letter_code
_entity_poly.pdbx_strand_id
1 'polypeptide(L)'
;MTTNASATEHPLAHLFANNDAWVSHKLEQDPEFFSRLAHQQAPEYLWIGCADSRVPANEIIGLPPGEVFVHRNIANVVVHSDLNCLSVVQFAVDLLKIKHIMVVGHYGCSGVGAALHGRRVGLADNWLHHVQDVRSKHAALLEEWPMGEARHRRLVELNTIEQVVNVCRTTIVNDAWARGQDLTIHGWVYGVHDGRVRDLGMTIKDPSKLEETYTSCVAAVSASRAHTTENDVVAADAEKLGGVAAVVHGVIKELKHE
;
A
#
# COMPACT_ATOMS: atom_id res chain seq x y z
N MET A 1 -26.66 50.82 18.73
CA MET A 1 -26.13 49.53 19.22
C MET A 1 -26.59 48.46 18.25
N THR A 2 -25.78 48.18 17.23
CA THR A 2 -25.99 47.07 16.30
C THR A 2 -24.73 46.23 16.38
N THR A 3 -24.78 45.24 17.27
CA THR A 3 -23.79 44.18 17.37
C THR A 3 -23.75 43.47 16.02
N ASN A 4 -22.62 43.63 15.34
CA ASN A 4 -22.35 42.97 14.07
C ASN A 4 -22.59 41.47 14.21
N ALA A 5 -23.34 40.95 13.25
CA ALA A 5 -23.61 39.54 13.05
C ALA A 5 -22.31 38.74 13.20
N SER A 6 -22.35 37.67 14.01
CA SER A 6 -21.29 36.67 14.04
C SER A 6 -21.08 36.17 12.63
N ALA A 7 -19.93 36.52 12.03
CA ALA A 7 -19.40 35.75 10.92
C ALA A 7 -19.36 34.31 11.42
N THR A 8 -20.17 33.44 10.82
CA THR A 8 -20.16 32.02 11.15
C THR A 8 -18.74 31.53 10.89
N GLU A 9 -17.97 31.32 11.95
CA GLU A 9 -16.63 30.76 11.88
C GLU A 9 -16.70 29.51 11.02
N HIS A 10 -15.87 29.46 9.98
CA HIS A 10 -15.84 28.34 9.06
C HIS A 10 -15.69 27.04 9.89
N PRO A 11 -16.54 26.02 9.73
CA PRO A 11 -16.57 24.85 10.63
C PRO A 11 -15.24 24.07 10.64
N LEU A 12 -14.41 24.24 9.61
CA LEU A 12 -13.06 23.68 9.50
C LEU A 12 -11.94 24.71 9.70
N ALA A 13 -12.21 25.88 10.31
CA ALA A 13 -11.21 26.94 10.51
C ALA A 13 -9.94 26.43 11.21
N HIS A 14 -10.09 25.48 12.14
CA HIS A 14 -8.96 24.83 12.81
C HIS A 14 -8.00 24.12 11.85
N LEU A 15 -8.46 23.59 10.70
CA LEU A 15 -7.59 22.97 9.70
C LEU A 15 -6.74 24.00 8.95
N PHE A 16 -7.27 25.20 8.70
CA PHE A 16 -6.48 26.31 8.14
C PHE A 16 -5.43 26.78 9.14
N ALA A 17 -5.81 26.91 10.42
CA ALA A 17 -4.86 27.23 11.49
C ALA A 17 -3.76 26.15 11.62
N ASN A 18 -4.10 24.86 11.50
CA ASN A 18 -3.13 23.78 11.47
C ASN A 18 -2.18 23.89 10.27
N ASN A 19 -2.69 24.23 9.09
CA ASN A 19 -1.87 24.46 7.91
C ASN A 19 -0.92 25.65 8.08
N ASP A 20 -1.41 26.77 8.62
CA ASP A 20 -0.57 27.97 8.84
C ASP A 20 0.56 27.69 9.84
N ALA A 21 0.25 26.94 10.91
CA ALA A 21 1.25 26.48 11.87
C ALA A 21 2.27 25.53 11.20
N TRP A 22 1.81 24.62 10.34
CA TRP A 22 2.68 23.70 9.60
C TRP A 22 3.61 24.45 8.63
N VAL A 23 3.09 25.40 7.85
CA VAL A 23 3.89 26.25 6.94
C VAL A 23 4.95 27.01 7.72
N SER A 24 4.57 27.64 8.82
CA SER A 24 5.48 28.41 9.68
C SER A 24 6.60 27.52 10.22
N HIS A 25 6.25 26.36 10.76
CA HIS A 25 7.22 25.39 11.30
C HIS A 25 8.19 24.87 10.22
N LYS A 26 7.71 24.60 9.00
CA LYS A 26 8.57 24.16 7.89
C LYS A 26 9.53 25.26 7.44
N LEU A 27 9.07 26.50 7.34
CA LEU A 27 9.91 27.65 6.96
C LEU A 27 10.93 28.03 8.04
N GLU A 28 10.60 27.84 9.31
CA GLU A 28 11.56 28.02 10.42
C GLU A 28 12.71 27.00 10.36
N GLN A 29 12.40 25.76 9.99
CA GLN A 29 13.41 24.71 9.79
C GLN A 29 14.20 24.92 8.50
N ASP A 30 13.54 25.39 7.45
CA ASP A 30 14.09 25.51 6.11
C ASP A 30 13.33 26.58 5.30
N PRO A 31 13.88 27.81 5.21
CA PRO A 31 13.25 28.92 4.49
C PRO A 31 13.01 28.64 3.00
N GLU A 32 13.78 27.72 2.40
CA GLU A 32 13.69 27.36 0.99
C GLU A 32 12.79 26.14 0.74
N PHE A 33 12.11 25.61 1.77
CA PHE A 33 11.33 24.37 1.68
C PHE A 33 10.33 24.37 0.52
N PHE A 34 9.44 25.37 0.46
CA PHE A 34 8.42 25.48 -0.59
C PHE A 34 8.99 25.90 -1.94
N SER A 35 10.08 26.67 -1.94
CA SER A 35 10.81 27.05 -3.15
C SER A 35 11.34 25.79 -3.84
N ARG A 36 11.99 24.88 -3.11
CA ARG A 36 12.45 23.60 -3.68
C ARG A 36 11.30 22.71 -4.10
N LEU A 37 10.26 22.58 -3.27
CA LEU A 37 9.10 21.75 -3.59
C LEU A 37 8.38 22.19 -4.88
N ALA A 38 8.30 23.50 -5.14
CA ALA A 38 7.68 24.02 -6.36
C ALA A 38 8.45 23.66 -7.65
N HIS A 39 9.76 23.40 -7.55
CA HIS A 39 10.63 23.09 -8.69
C HIS A 39 10.93 21.58 -8.85
N GLN A 40 10.49 20.74 -7.90
CA GLN A 40 10.78 19.31 -7.88
C GLN A 40 9.58 18.50 -8.40
N GLN A 41 9.67 18.02 -9.64
CA GLN A 41 8.61 17.24 -10.31
C GLN A 41 9.14 16.05 -11.12
N ALA A 42 10.12 15.33 -10.58
CA ALA A 42 10.65 14.12 -11.22
C ALA A 42 10.70 12.95 -10.23
N PRO A 43 9.53 12.47 -9.74
CA PRO A 43 9.52 11.30 -8.87
C PRO A 43 10.13 10.09 -9.61
N GLU A 44 10.92 9.30 -8.91
CA GLU A 44 11.46 8.03 -9.45
C GLU A 44 10.55 6.84 -9.13
N TYR A 45 9.57 7.04 -8.25
CA TYR A 45 8.74 5.98 -7.66
C TYR A 45 7.24 6.25 -7.85
N LEU A 46 6.49 5.21 -8.20
CA LEU A 46 5.03 5.16 -8.04
C LEU A 46 4.66 4.21 -6.91
N TRP A 47 3.89 4.70 -5.94
CA TRP A 47 3.33 3.91 -4.84
C TRP A 47 1.84 3.65 -5.08
N ILE A 48 1.46 2.39 -5.26
CA ILE A 48 0.06 1.95 -5.30
C ILE A 48 -0.27 1.34 -3.95
N GLY A 49 -1.00 2.07 -3.12
CA GLY A 49 -1.29 1.70 -1.74
C GLY A 49 -2.78 1.64 -1.41
N CYS A 50 -3.07 1.21 -0.18
CA CYS A 50 -4.44 1.23 0.31
C CYS A 50 -4.89 2.67 0.65
N ALA A 51 -6.18 2.95 0.50
CA ALA A 51 -6.82 4.19 0.97
C ALA A 51 -6.81 4.34 2.51
N ASP A 52 -6.40 3.31 3.24
CA ASP A 52 -6.13 3.38 4.67
C ASP A 52 -5.15 4.51 5.00
N SER A 53 -5.55 5.39 5.91
CA SER A 53 -4.91 6.68 6.20
C SER A 53 -3.78 6.60 7.23
N ARG A 54 -3.46 5.42 7.76
CA ARG A 54 -2.62 5.31 8.97
C ARG A 54 -1.21 5.88 8.81
N VAL A 55 -0.57 5.79 7.64
CA VAL A 55 0.73 6.46 7.37
C VAL A 55 0.89 6.83 5.88
N PRO A 56 1.36 8.07 5.54
CA PRO A 56 1.71 8.46 4.17
C PRO A 56 2.91 7.69 3.61
N ALA A 57 2.96 7.49 2.28
CA ALA A 57 4.02 6.69 1.65
C ALA A 57 5.42 7.29 1.88
N ASN A 58 5.56 8.61 1.68
CA ASN A 58 6.80 9.35 1.89
C ASN A 58 7.40 9.16 3.29
N GLU A 59 6.54 9.16 4.32
CA GLU A 59 6.96 8.96 5.71
C GLU A 59 7.43 7.52 5.97
N ILE A 60 6.79 6.53 5.35
CA ILE A 60 7.16 5.10 5.51
C ILE A 60 8.58 4.84 4.98
N ILE A 61 8.94 5.45 3.85
CA ILE A 61 10.23 5.19 3.18
C ILE A 61 11.25 6.33 3.35
N GLY A 62 10.94 7.33 4.17
CA GLY A 62 11.86 8.42 4.50
C GLY A 62 12.23 9.31 3.31
N LEU A 63 11.32 9.49 2.35
CA LEU A 63 11.55 10.35 1.19
C LEU A 63 10.85 11.70 1.35
N PRO A 64 11.44 12.79 0.84
CA PRO A 64 10.79 14.10 0.87
C PRO A 64 9.55 14.13 -0.03
N PRO A 65 8.60 15.05 0.22
CA PRO A 65 7.48 15.28 -0.68
C PRO A 65 7.95 15.58 -2.12
N GLY A 66 7.23 15.05 -3.11
CA GLY A 66 7.56 15.20 -4.54
C GLY A 66 8.39 14.06 -5.14
N GLU A 67 9.00 13.20 -4.31
CA GLU A 67 9.81 12.06 -4.78
C GLU A 67 9.00 10.79 -5.09
N VAL A 68 7.78 10.70 -4.54
CA VAL A 68 6.89 9.54 -4.75
C VAL A 68 5.57 10.02 -5.34
N PHE A 69 5.23 9.47 -6.51
CA PHE A 69 3.91 9.60 -7.08
C PHE A 69 2.98 8.57 -6.44
N VAL A 70 1.77 8.94 -6.03
CA VAL A 70 0.95 8.09 -5.15
C VAL A 70 -0.44 7.85 -5.75
N HIS A 71 -0.83 6.57 -5.83
CA HIS A 71 -2.20 6.14 -6.03
C HIS A 71 -2.72 5.43 -4.78
N ARG A 72 -3.99 5.66 -4.43
CA ARG A 72 -4.64 4.95 -3.32
C ARG A 72 -6.05 4.55 -3.66
N ASN A 73 -6.38 3.28 -3.41
CA ASN A 73 -7.75 2.75 -3.43
C ASN A 73 -7.93 1.70 -2.34
N ILE A 74 -9.16 1.22 -2.10
CA ILE A 74 -9.41 0.23 -1.06
C ILE A 74 -8.68 -1.08 -1.40
N ALA A 75 -7.87 -1.58 -0.47
CA ALA A 75 -7.10 -2.83 -0.62
C ALA A 75 -6.09 -2.84 -1.79
N ASN A 76 -5.61 -1.66 -2.22
CA ASN A 76 -4.51 -1.48 -3.18
C ASN A 76 -4.66 -2.32 -4.47
N VAL A 77 -5.91 -2.46 -4.94
CA VAL A 77 -6.29 -3.31 -6.07
C VAL A 77 -5.94 -2.63 -7.39
N VAL A 78 -5.36 -3.38 -8.32
CA VAL A 78 -5.12 -2.97 -9.70
C VAL A 78 -5.99 -3.84 -10.60
N VAL A 79 -7.11 -3.28 -11.05
CA VAL A 79 -8.03 -3.97 -11.96
C VAL A 79 -7.60 -3.73 -13.40
N HIS A 80 -7.63 -4.76 -14.25
CA HIS A 80 -7.23 -4.67 -15.66
C HIS A 80 -7.94 -3.58 -16.48
N SER A 81 -9.10 -3.12 -16.03
CA SER A 81 -9.92 -2.09 -16.68
C SER A 81 -10.25 -0.90 -15.77
N ASP A 82 -9.61 -0.76 -14.61
CA ASP A 82 -9.79 0.43 -13.78
C ASP A 82 -9.02 1.60 -14.37
N LEU A 83 -9.72 2.44 -15.15
CA LEU A 83 -9.13 3.59 -15.80
C LEU A 83 -8.56 4.61 -14.79
N ASN A 84 -9.04 4.62 -13.54
CA ASN A 84 -8.46 5.47 -12.50
C ASN A 84 -7.00 5.06 -12.25
N CYS A 85 -6.76 3.83 -11.81
CA CYS A 85 -5.40 3.33 -11.59
C CYS A 85 -4.55 3.33 -12.87
N LEU A 86 -5.10 2.90 -14.00
CA LEU A 86 -4.36 2.81 -15.26
C LEU A 86 -3.91 4.18 -15.77
N SER A 87 -4.73 5.22 -15.61
CA SER A 87 -4.33 6.59 -15.97
C SER A 87 -3.14 7.09 -15.13
N VAL A 88 -3.12 6.76 -13.84
CA VAL A 88 -2.01 7.09 -12.93
C VAL A 88 -0.74 6.34 -13.32
N VAL A 89 -0.85 5.04 -13.61
CA VAL A 89 0.29 4.22 -14.07
C VAL A 89 0.84 4.75 -15.40
N GLN A 90 -0.04 5.05 -16.38
CA GLN A 90 0.39 5.59 -17.67
C GLN A 90 1.08 6.93 -17.51
N PHE A 91 0.52 7.84 -16.72
CA PHE A 91 1.12 9.15 -16.48
C PHE A 91 2.51 9.01 -15.83
N ALA A 92 2.63 8.17 -14.79
CA ALA A 92 3.90 7.94 -14.11
C ALA A 92 4.95 7.36 -15.07
N VAL A 93 4.59 6.31 -15.81
CA VAL A 93 5.53 5.56 -16.66
C VAL A 93 5.88 6.34 -17.92
N ASP A 94 4.90 6.91 -18.62
CA ASP A 94 5.10 7.51 -19.93
C ASP A 94 5.48 8.99 -19.86
N LEU A 95 4.96 9.75 -18.88
CA LEU A 95 5.27 11.18 -18.76
C LEU A 95 6.37 11.44 -17.74
N LEU A 96 6.22 10.95 -16.51
CA LEU A 96 7.18 11.21 -15.43
C LEU A 96 8.44 10.35 -15.53
N LYS A 97 8.41 9.28 -16.33
CA LYS A 97 9.53 8.35 -16.55
C LYS A 97 10.08 7.76 -15.24
N ILE A 98 9.18 7.40 -14.33
CA ILE A 98 9.54 6.68 -13.10
C ILE A 98 10.34 5.41 -13.41
N LYS A 99 11.15 4.98 -12.44
CA LYS A 99 11.97 3.76 -12.51
C LYS A 99 11.35 2.59 -11.77
N HIS A 100 10.52 2.87 -10.76
CA HIS A 100 9.98 1.85 -9.86
C HIS A 100 8.48 2.03 -9.64
N ILE A 101 7.73 0.93 -9.70
CA ILE A 101 6.35 0.84 -9.21
C ILE A 101 6.34 -0.09 -8.01
N MET A 102 5.87 0.38 -6.86
CA MET A 102 5.65 -0.44 -5.68
C MET A 102 4.16 -0.61 -5.44
N VAL A 103 3.67 -1.84 -5.52
CA VAL A 103 2.35 -2.21 -5.00
C VAL A 103 2.51 -2.60 -3.54
N VAL A 104 1.87 -1.87 -2.65
CA VAL A 104 2.11 -2.01 -1.21
C VAL A 104 0.83 -2.32 -0.46
N GLY A 105 0.70 -3.58 -0.05
CA GLY A 105 -0.30 -4.03 0.90
C GLY A 105 0.06 -3.62 2.34
N HIS A 106 -0.89 -3.76 3.25
CA HIS A 106 -0.61 -3.54 4.67
C HIS A 106 -1.39 -4.48 5.57
N TYR A 107 -0.75 -4.94 6.64
CA TYR A 107 -1.41 -5.80 7.62
C TYR A 107 -2.51 -5.06 8.38
N GLY A 108 -3.57 -5.79 8.72
CA GLY A 108 -4.78 -5.20 9.30
C GLY A 108 -5.58 -4.32 8.32
N CYS A 109 -5.45 -4.53 6.99
CA CYS A 109 -6.31 -3.90 6.00
C CYS A 109 -7.79 -4.27 6.19
N SER A 110 -8.63 -3.25 6.36
CA SER A 110 -10.08 -3.41 6.56
C SER A 110 -10.78 -3.96 5.33
N GLY A 111 -10.41 -3.53 4.11
CA GLY A 111 -10.95 -4.04 2.86
C GLY A 111 -10.67 -5.54 2.67
N VAL A 112 -9.41 -5.95 2.87
CA VAL A 112 -9.02 -7.37 2.84
C VAL A 112 -9.73 -8.15 3.96
N GLY A 113 -9.87 -7.56 5.15
CA GLY A 113 -10.61 -8.17 6.25
C GLY A 113 -12.09 -8.40 5.95
N ALA A 114 -12.75 -7.44 5.29
CA ALA A 114 -14.13 -7.58 4.85
C ALA A 114 -14.27 -8.66 3.77
N ALA A 115 -13.36 -8.70 2.79
CA ALA A 115 -13.33 -9.74 1.76
C ALA A 115 -13.08 -11.14 2.35
N LEU A 116 -12.16 -11.27 3.32
CA LEU A 116 -11.86 -12.55 3.97
C LEU A 116 -13.09 -13.13 4.66
N HIS A 117 -13.78 -12.32 5.46
CA HIS A 117 -14.91 -12.75 6.29
C HIS A 117 -16.27 -12.65 5.58
N GLY A 118 -16.33 -12.18 4.33
CA GLY A 118 -17.58 -11.99 3.60
C GLY A 118 -18.50 -10.94 4.26
N ARG A 119 -17.93 -9.90 4.88
CA ARG A 119 -18.72 -8.81 5.50
C ARG A 119 -19.35 -7.95 4.41
N ARG A 120 -20.64 -7.67 4.53
CA ARG A 120 -21.37 -6.75 3.65
C ARG A 120 -21.05 -5.30 4.02
N VAL A 121 -20.58 -4.53 3.06
CA VAL A 121 -20.28 -3.10 3.17
C VAL A 121 -21.22 -2.27 2.28
N GLY A 122 -21.72 -2.85 1.18
CA GLY A 122 -22.58 -2.15 0.22
C GLY A 122 -21.90 -2.02 -1.14
N LEU A 123 -21.83 -0.81 -1.70
CA LEU A 123 -21.24 -0.62 -3.04
C LEU A 123 -19.80 -1.14 -3.14
N ALA A 124 -19.02 -0.98 -2.08
CA ALA A 124 -17.64 -1.45 -1.99
C ALA A 124 -17.51 -2.98 -2.10
N ASP A 125 -18.58 -3.76 -1.86
CA ASP A 125 -18.56 -5.22 -2.04
C ASP A 125 -18.17 -5.58 -3.49
N ASN A 126 -18.64 -4.81 -4.47
CA ASN A 126 -18.30 -5.03 -5.89
C ASN A 126 -16.80 -4.85 -6.16
N TRP A 127 -16.18 -3.87 -5.50
CA TRP A 127 -14.73 -3.66 -5.60
C TRP A 127 -13.97 -4.76 -4.85
N LEU A 128 -14.46 -5.14 -3.67
CA LEU A 128 -13.86 -6.18 -2.84
C LEU A 128 -14.00 -7.59 -3.44
N HIS A 129 -14.88 -7.81 -4.42
CA HIS A 129 -14.90 -9.06 -5.19
C HIS A 129 -13.54 -9.36 -5.82
N HIS A 130 -12.77 -8.35 -6.26
CA HIS A 130 -11.42 -8.58 -6.77
C HIS A 130 -10.48 -9.21 -5.73
N VAL A 131 -10.62 -8.85 -4.45
CA VAL A 131 -9.86 -9.49 -3.36
C VAL A 131 -10.44 -10.87 -3.04
N GLN A 132 -11.75 -11.07 -3.18
CA GLN A 132 -12.37 -12.38 -3.02
C GLN A 132 -11.98 -13.35 -4.15
N ASP A 133 -11.70 -12.86 -5.36
CA ASP A 133 -11.17 -13.65 -6.46
C ASP A 133 -9.77 -14.16 -6.12
N VAL A 134 -8.90 -13.30 -5.55
CA VAL A 134 -7.60 -13.73 -5.02
C VAL A 134 -7.77 -14.79 -3.94
N ARG A 135 -8.69 -14.57 -2.99
CA ARG A 135 -9.00 -15.56 -1.94
C ARG A 135 -9.44 -16.90 -2.53
N SER A 136 -10.28 -16.87 -3.57
CA SER A 136 -10.81 -18.08 -4.21
C SER A 136 -9.74 -18.80 -5.02
N LYS A 137 -8.90 -18.05 -5.75
CA LYS A 137 -7.75 -18.57 -6.50
C LYS A 137 -6.76 -19.32 -5.62
N HIS A 138 -6.55 -18.82 -4.40
CA HIS A 138 -5.58 -19.37 -3.43
C HIS A 138 -6.24 -20.08 -2.24
N ALA A 139 -7.46 -20.60 -2.41
CA ALA A 139 -8.23 -21.17 -1.29
C ALA A 139 -7.48 -22.29 -0.55
N ALA A 140 -6.91 -23.25 -1.28
CA ALA A 140 -6.17 -24.36 -0.70
C ALA A 140 -4.95 -23.89 0.14
N LEU A 141 -4.21 -22.91 -0.36
CA LEU A 141 -3.07 -22.33 0.36
C LEU A 141 -3.51 -21.57 1.62
N LEU A 142 -4.61 -20.82 1.54
CA LEU A 142 -5.18 -20.10 2.68
C LEU A 142 -5.75 -21.04 3.75
N GLU A 143 -6.21 -22.24 3.37
CA GLU A 143 -6.71 -23.26 4.27
C GLU A 143 -5.61 -23.88 5.15
N GLU A 144 -4.34 -23.85 4.71
CA GLU A 144 -3.18 -24.24 5.54
C GLU A 144 -3.04 -23.36 6.80
N TRP A 145 -3.56 -22.14 6.75
CA TRP A 145 -3.46 -21.16 7.83
C TRP A 145 -4.77 -21.08 8.62
N PRO A 146 -4.73 -21.03 9.96
CA PRO A 146 -5.92 -20.84 10.79
C PRO A 146 -6.68 -19.57 10.41
N MET A 147 -8.01 -19.65 10.42
CA MET A 147 -8.86 -18.47 10.23
C MET A 147 -8.55 -17.41 11.29
N GLY A 148 -8.53 -16.14 10.90
CA GLY A 148 -8.20 -15.01 11.76
C GLY A 148 -7.01 -14.23 11.23
N GLU A 149 -6.13 -13.78 12.12
CA GLU A 149 -5.00 -12.92 11.78
C GLU A 149 -4.01 -13.61 10.82
N ALA A 150 -3.67 -14.87 11.06
CA ALA A 150 -2.75 -15.62 10.20
C ALA A 150 -3.22 -15.64 8.74
N ARG A 151 -4.46 -16.09 8.49
CA ARG A 151 -5.04 -16.10 7.14
C ARG A 151 -5.24 -14.70 6.56
N HIS A 152 -5.55 -13.70 7.38
CA HIS A 152 -5.63 -12.29 6.94
C HIS A 152 -4.29 -11.81 6.39
N ARG A 153 -3.20 -12.04 7.10
CA ARG A 153 -1.85 -11.64 6.68
C ARG A 153 -1.47 -12.29 5.34
N ARG A 154 -1.76 -13.58 5.17
CA ARG A 154 -1.51 -14.30 3.91
C ARG A 154 -2.35 -13.76 2.76
N LEU A 155 -3.61 -13.44 3.01
CA LEU A 155 -4.46 -12.85 1.96
C LEU A 155 -3.98 -11.44 1.57
N VAL A 156 -3.46 -10.64 2.51
CA VAL A 156 -2.82 -9.36 2.17
C VAL A 156 -1.61 -9.57 1.26
N GLU A 157 -0.72 -10.50 1.61
CA GLU A 157 0.48 -10.82 0.82
C GLU A 157 0.13 -11.33 -0.59
N LEU A 158 -0.80 -12.30 -0.68
CA LEU A 158 -1.28 -12.83 -1.95
C LEU A 158 -1.97 -11.76 -2.79
N ASN A 159 -2.78 -10.89 -2.17
CA ASN A 159 -3.39 -9.78 -2.88
C ASN A 159 -2.32 -8.88 -3.49
N THR A 160 -1.30 -8.49 -2.73
CA THR A 160 -0.18 -7.70 -3.26
C THR A 160 0.50 -8.39 -4.43
N ILE A 161 0.83 -9.68 -4.32
CA ILE A 161 1.47 -10.46 -5.40
C ILE A 161 0.61 -10.44 -6.66
N GLU A 162 -0.69 -10.71 -6.54
CA GLU A 162 -1.62 -10.69 -7.68
C GLU A 162 -1.76 -9.29 -8.30
N GLN A 163 -1.75 -8.24 -7.50
CA GLN A 163 -1.80 -6.88 -8.02
C GLN A 163 -0.50 -6.51 -8.77
N VAL A 164 0.67 -6.99 -8.34
CA VAL A 164 1.91 -6.86 -9.13
C VAL A 164 1.78 -7.55 -10.48
N VAL A 165 1.22 -8.77 -10.52
CA VAL A 165 0.93 -9.46 -11.78
C VAL A 165 0.03 -8.62 -12.67
N ASN A 166 -1.01 -8.00 -12.12
CA ASN A 166 -1.92 -7.14 -12.88
C ASN A 166 -1.22 -5.92 -13.46
N VAL A 167 -0.34 -5.25 -12.69
CA VAL A 167 0.49 -4.14 -13.18
C VAL A 167 1.38 -4.59 -14.34
N CYS A 168 2.08 -5.72 -14.18
CA CYS A 168 2.97 -6.28 -15.21
C CYS A 168 2.22 -6.68 -16.48
N ARG A 169 0.92 -6.99 -16.39
CA ARG A 169 0.05 -7.36 -17.52
C ARG A 169 -0.61 -6.16 -18.21
N THR A 170 -0.41 -4.93 -17.71
CA THR A 170 -0.91 -3.74 -18.39
C THR A 170 -0.20 -3.53 -19.73
N THR A 171 -0.91 -2.99 -20.71
CA THR A 171 -0.29 -2.56 -21.98
C THR A 171 0.82 -1.55 -21.73
N ILE A 172 0.61 -0.62 -20.79
CA ILE A 172 1.55 0.44 -20.40
C ILE A 172 2.92 -0.12 -20.01
N VAL A 173 2.96 -1.09 -19.09
CA VAL A 173 4.22 -1.66 -18.60
C VAL A 173 4.88 -2.54 -19.68
N ASN A 174 4.10 -3.32 -20.42
CA ASN A 174 4.64 -4.12 -21.52
C ASN A 174 5.24 -3.23 -22.63
N ASP A 175 4.56 -2.15 -23.00
CA ASP A 175 5.06 -1.18 -23.98
C ASP A 175 6.32 -0.46 -23.46
N ALA A 176 6.43 -0.24 -22.15
CA ALA A 176 7.62 0.33 -21.51
C ALA A 176 8.83 -0.60 -21.59
N TRP A 177 8.64 -1.88 -21.29
CA TRP A 177 9.71 -2.86 -21.45
C TRP A 177 10.06 -3.11 -22.92
N ALA A 178 9.07 -3.17 -23.81
CA ALA A 178 9.29 -3.38 -25.24
C ALA A 178 10.12 -2.26 -25.89
N ARG A 179 9.96 -1.01 -25.42
CA ARG A 179 10.77 0.13 -25.86
C ARG A 179 12.09 0.32 -25.08
N GLY A 180 12.43 -0.61 -24.19
CA GLY A 180 13.68 -0.59 -23.42
C GLY A 180 13.73 0.42 -22.28
N GLN A 181 12.59 0.92 -21.79
CA GLN A 181 12.56 1.78 -20.61
C GLN A 181 12.91 0.98 -19.35
N ASP A 182 13.83 1.51 -18.53
CA ASP A 182 14.23 0.88 -17.27
C ASP A 182 13.11 1.04 -16.23
N LEU A 183 12.31 -0.01 -16.05
CA LEU A 183 11.16 -0.03 -15.16
C LEU A 183 11.13 -1.34 -14.38
N THR A 184 11.03 -1.25 -13.06
CA THR A 184 10.92 -2.41 -12.16
C THR A 184 9.66 -2.32 -11.31
N ILE A 185 8.95 -3.43 -11.14
CA ILE A 185 7.72 -3.50 -10.35
C ILE A 185 7.94 -4.40 -9.13
N HIS A 186 7.52 -3.92 -7.96
CA HIS A 186 7.76 -4.55 -6.66
C HIS A 186 6.46 -4.80 -5.90
N GLY A 187 6.40 -5.92 -5.18
CA GLY A 187 5.32 -6.24 -4.23
C GLY A 187 5.82 -6.21 -2.80
N TRP A 188 5.36 -5.24 -2.01
CA TRP A 188 5.73 -5.08 -0.60
C TRP A 188 4.53 -5.14 0.34
N VAL A 189 4.78 -5.41 1.62
CA VAL A 189 3.78 -5.30 2.69
C VAL A 189 4.31 -4.47 3.85
N TYR A 190 3.49 -3.53 4.30
CA TYR A 190 3.78 -2.68 5.45
C TYR A 190 3.04 -3.15 6.71
N GLY A 191 3.77 -3.27 7.81
CA GLY A 191 3.20 -3.55 9.13
C GLY A 191 2.88 -2.27 9.86
N VAL A 192 1.59 -1.93 9.97
CA VAL A 192 1.16 -0.75 10.74
C VAL A 192 1.46 -0.90 12.24
N HIS A 193 1.57 -2.14 12.72
CA HIS A 193 1.87 -2.44 14.11
C HIS A 193 3.34 -2.22 14.50
N ASP A 194 4.26 -2.19 13.53
CA ASP A 194 5.71 -2.14 13.79
C ASP A 194 6.50 -1.16 12.92
N GLY A 195 5.85 -0.52 11.95
CA GLY A 195 6.46 0.45 11.06
C GLY A 195 7.38 -0.14 9.99
N ARG A 196 7.40 -1.47 9.79
CA ARG A 196 8.36 -2.11 8.89
C ARG A 196 7.76 -2.43 7.52
N VAL A 197 8.50 -2.12 6.46
CA VAL A 197 8.24 -2.62 5.11
C VAL A 197 8.91 -3.97 4.94
N ARG A 198 8.24 -4.87 4.23
CA ARG A 198 8.68 -6.23 3.96
C ARG A 198 8.59 -6.50 2.47
N ASP A 199 9.69 -6.99 1.91
CA ASP A 199 9.73 -7.44 0.53
C ASP A 199 9.17 -8.87 0.43
N LEU A 200 8.26 -9.10 -0.51
CA LEU A 200 7.71 -10.43 -0.79
C LEU A 200 8.58 -11.24 -1.77
N GLY A 201 9.69 -10.66 -2.24
CA GLY A 201 10.50 -11.21 -3.33
C GLY A 201 9.86 -11.03 -4.71
N MET A 202 8.66 -10.41 -4.76
CA MET A 202 7.91 -10.19 -5.99
C MET A 202 8.44 -8.93 -6.71
N THR A 203 9.63 -9.06 -7.30
CA THR A 203 10.30 -7.99 -8.05
C THR A 203 10.47 -8.41 -9.51
N ILE A 204 9.88 -7.64 -10.44
CA ILE A 204 9.85 -7.94 -11.87
C ILE A 204 10.46 -6.78 -12.65
N LYS A 205 11.58 -7.07 -13.33
CA LYS A 205 12.23 -6.17 -14.30
C LYS A 205 12.15 -6.70 -15.73
N ASP A 206 12.08 -8.02 -15.88
CA ASP A 206 11.96 -8.70 -17.17
C ASP A 206 10.63 -9.48 -17.18
N PRO A 207 9.73 -9.23 -18.15
CA PRO A 207 8.47 -9.96 -18.25
C PRO A 207 8.65 -11.48 -18.35
N SER A 208 9.80 -11.96 -18.88
CA SER A 208 10.10 -13.40 -18.98
C SER A 208 10.22 -14.09 -17.61
N LYS A 209 10.50 -13.32 -16.55
CA LYS A 209 10.65 -13.80 -15.17
C LYS A 209 9.36 -13.79 -14.37
N LEU A 210 8.27 -13.23 -14.90
CA LEU A 210 7.03 -13.04 -14.15
C LEU A 210 6.47 -14.35 -13.59
N GLU A 211 6.32 -15.38 -14.41
CA GLU A 211 5.71 -16.65 -13.99
C GLU A 211 6.60 -17.44 -13.00
N GLU A 212 7.93 -17.40 -13.20
CA GLU A 212 8.91 -18.02 -12.30
C GLU A 212 8.88 -17.35 -10.91
N THR A 213 8.98 -16.02 -10.88
CA THR A 213 8.94 -15.24 -9.64
C THR A 213 7.59 -15.37 -8.95
N TYR A 214 6.48 -15.27 -9.69
CA TYR A 214 5.13 -15.46 -9.16
C TYR A 214 4.99 -16.81 -8.45
N THR A 215 5.40 -17.90 -9.11
CA THR A 215 5.32 -19.25 -8.54
C THR A 215 6.14 -19.37 -7.26
N SER A 216 7.35 -18.80 -7.26
CA SER A 216 8.23 -18.78 -6.07
C SER A 216 7.60 -18.00 -4.90
N CYS A 217 7.08 -16.80 -5.17
CA CYS A 217 6.45 -15.95 -4.16
C CYS A 217 5.17 -16.58 -3.58
N VAL A 218 4.31 -17.16 -4.42
CA VAL A 218 3.11 -17.88 -3.94
C VAL A 218 3.50 -19.09 -3.10
N ALA A 219 4.52 -19.85 -3.51
CA ALA A 219 5.01 -20.97 -2.71
C ALA A 219 5.60 -20.54 -1.35
N ALA A 220 6.24 -19.36 -1.28
CA ALA A 220 6.79 -18.84 -0.03
C ALA A 220 5.71 -18.48 1.02
N VAL A 221 4.46 -18.28 0.60
CA VAL A 221 3.32 -18.01 1.48
C VAL A 221 2.81 -19.28 2.19
N SER A 222 3.25 -20.49 1.79
CA SER A 222 2.80 -21.75 2.39
C SER A 222 3.24 -21.92 3.85
N ALA A 223 2.43 -22.62 4.64
CA ALA A 223 2.75 -22.89 6.05
C ALA A 223 4.01 -23.76 6.19
N SER A 224 4.25 -24.66 5.23
CA SER A 224 5.43 -25.52 5.20
C SER A 224 6.76 -24.76 4.98
N ARG A 225 6.73 -23.59 4.34
CA ARG A 225 7.92 -22.77 4.08
C ARG A 225 8.12 -21.62 5.07
N ALA A 226 7.13 -21.32 5.91
CA ALA A 226 7.27 -20.41 7.04
C ALA A 226 8.22 -20.91 8.16
N HIS A 227 8.88 -22.06 7.96
CA HIS A 227 9.94 -22.54 8.85
C HIS A 227 11.35 -22.40 8.25
N THR A 228 11.47 -21.93 6.99
CA THR A 228 12.75 -21.67 6.35
C THR A 228 13.09 -20.20 6.49
N THR A 229 14.11 -19.89 7.30
CA THR A 229 14.52 -18.54 7.74
C THR A 229 14.89 -17.57 6.61
N GLU A 230 15.14 -18.06 5.39
CA GLU A 230 15.69 -17.24 4.30
C GLU A 230 14.64 -16.42 3.53
N ASN A 231 13.34 -16.73 3.64
CA ASN A 231 12.26 -15.97 2.98
C ASN A 231 11.17 -15.50 3.95
N ASP A 232 11.41 -15.63 5.26
CA ASP A 232 10.33 -15.57 6.22
C ASP A 232 10.17 -14.21 6.89
N VAL A 233 9.33 -13.42 6.25
CA VAL A 233 8.77 -12.19 6.76
C VAL A 233 7.98 -12.39 8.07
N VAL A 234 7.55 -13.62 8.36
CA VAL A 234 6.65 -14.05 9.44
C VAL A 234 7.44 -14.55 10.65
N ALA A 235 8.50 -15.35 10.47
CA ALA A 235 9.43 -15.70 11.55
C ALA A 235 10.10 -14.45 12.11
N ALA A 236 10.48 -13.50 11.24
CA ALA A 236 11.01 -12.21 11.70
C ALA A 236 10.02 -11.43 12.59
N ASP A 237 8.71 -11.61 12.38
CA ASP A 237 7.66 -11.03 13.24
C ASP A 237 7.41 -11.86 14.50
N ALA A 238 7.32 -13.19 14.40
CA ALA A 238 7.11 -14.08 15.54
C ALA A 238 8.27 -14.01 16.55
N GLU A 239 9.51 -13.92 16.08
CA GLU A 239 10.71 -13.80 16.90
C GLU A 239 10.82 -12.41 17.56
N LYS A 240 10.30 -11.35 16.92
CA LYS A 240 10.22 -9.98 17.49
C LYS A 240 8.99 -9.72 18.36
N LEU A 241 7.90 -10.46 18.18
CA LEU A 241 6.68 -10.39 18.99
C LEU A 241 6.91 -10.77 20.45
N GLY A 242 8.00 -11.49 20.76
CA GLY A 242 8.46 -11.73 22.14
C GLY A 242 8.78 -10.46 22.93
N GLY A 243 9.02 -9.32 22.27
CA GLY A 243 9.28 -8.03 22.93
C GLY A 243 8.21 -6.94 22.75
N VAL A 244 7.29 -7.08 21.78
CA VAL A 244 6.34 -6.01 21.37
C VAL A 244 4.88 -6.32 21.73
N ALA A 245 4.57 -7.55 22.14
CA ALA A 245 3.21 -7.99 22.45
C ALA A 245 2.46 -7.12 23.49
N ALA A 246 3.19 -6.46 24.41
CA ALA A 246 2.61 -5.57 25.41
C ALA A 246 2.03 -4.27 24.82
N VAL A 247 2.61 -3.74 23.74
CA VAL A 247 2.16 -2.49 23.10
C VAL A 247 0.98 -2.75 22.15
N VAL A 248 1.03 -3.89 21.42
CA VAL A 248 -0.02 -4.30 20.46
C VAL A 248 -1.34 -4.66 21.15
N HIS A 249 -1.29 -5.24 22.36
CA HIS A 249 -2.49 -5.56 23.13
C HIS A 249 -3.30 -4.30 23.54
N GLY A 250 -2.65 -3.14 23.69
CA GLY A 250 -3.31 -1.87 24.00
C GLY A 250 -4.14 -1.34 22.82
N VAL A 251 -3.56 -1.34 21.62
CA VAL A 251 -4.18 -0.80 20.40
C VAL A 251 -5.39 -1.65 19.94
N ILE A 252 -5.33 -2.97 20.10
CA ILE A 252 -6.44 -3.87 19.75
C ILE A 252 -7.66 -3.69 20.68
N LYS A 253 -7.44 -3.21 21.92
CA LYS A 253 -8.52 -3.01 22.89
C LYS A 253 -9.33 -1.75 22.60
N GLU A 254 -8.71 -0.71 22.06
CA GLU A 254 -9.39 0.55 21.68
C GLU A 254 -10.27 0.38 20.44
N LEU A 255 -9.90 -0.48 19.48
CA LEU A 255 -10.71 -0.77 18.29
C LEU A 255 -11.94 -1.67 18.54
N LYS A 256 -12.19 -2.11 19.78
CA LYS A 256 -13.37 -2.90 20.16
C LYS A 256 -14.46 -2.09 20.86
N HIS A 257 -14.25 -0.78 21.04
CA HIS A 257 -15.27 0.14 21.55
C HIS A 257 -15.43 1.33 20.61
N GLU A 258 -16.12 1.10 19.49
CA GLU A 258 -17.01 2.05 18.79
C GLU A 258 -17.81 1.30 17.71
#